data_AF-A0AAW7YW46-F1
#
_entry.id   AF-A0AAW7YW46-F1
#
_cell.length_a   1.000
_cell.length_b   1.000
_cell.length_c   1.000
_cell.angle_alpha   90.00
_cell.angle_beta   90.00
_cell.angle_gamma   90.00
#
_symmetry.space_group_name_H-M   'P 1'
#
loop_
_entity.id
_entity.type
_entity.pdbx_description
1 polymer ?
#
loop_
_entity_poly.entity_id
_entity_poly.type
_entity_poly.pdbx_seq_one_letter_code
_entity_poly.pdbx_strand_id
1 'polypeptide(L)' 'DVVIVDEGQFLSREQVYQLAKIVDELNIPVMVYGLKTDFMGELFEGAYHLLCLADKLEELKTICWCGNKGHFNARIDQHG' A
#
# COMPACT_ATOMS: atom_id res chain seq x y z
N ASP A 1 21.85 4.91 2.04
CA ASP A 1 20.85 5.17 1.00
C ASP A 1 19.47 4.72 1.44
N VAL A 2 18.42 5.17 0.77
CA VAL A 2 17.03 4.75 1.01
C VAL A 2 16.26 4.82 -0.30
N VAL A 3 15.35 3.88 -0.52
CA VAL A 3 14.40 3.91 -1.63
C VAL A 3 13.00 4.19 -1.05
N ILE A 4 12.32 5.18 -1.62
CA ILE A 4 10.95 5.53 -1.25
C ILE A 4 10.09 5.37 -2.49
N VAL A 5 9.01 4.61 -2.35
CA VAL A 5 8.03 4.37 -3.41
C VAL A 5 6.68 4.89 -2.96
N ASP A 6 6.06 5.69 -3.80
CA ASP A 6 4.70 6.18 -3.61
C ASP A 6 3.74 5.44 -4.55
N GLU A 7 2.46 5.38 -4.16
CA GLU A 7 1.40 4.67 -4.88
C GLU A 7 1.72 3.18 -5.17
N GLY A 8 2.33 2.50 -4.19
CA GLY A 8 2.83 1.13 -4.29
C GLY A 8 1.76 0.08 -4.62
N GLN A 9 0.47 0.41 -4.49
CA GLN A 9 -0.62 -0.46 -4.91
C GLN A 9 -0.62 -0.76 -6.41
N PHE A 10 0.00 0.10 -7.24
CA PHE A 10 0.09 -0.08 -8.69
C PHE A 10 1.32 -0.89 -9.12
N LEU A 11 2.16 -1.35 -8.19
CA LEU A 11 3.30 -2.20 -8.52
C LEU A 11 2.82 -3.59 -8.99
N SER A 12 3.51 -4.14 -9.98
CA SER A 12 3.37 -5.57 -10.30
C SER A 12 4.06 -6.43 -9.23
N ARG A 13 3.71 -7.72 -9.20
CA ARG A 13 4.46 -8.70 -8.40
C ARG A 13 5.97 -8.61 -8.62
N GLU A 14 6.44 -8.59 -9.86
CA GLU A 14 7.88 -8.58 -10.14
C GLU A 14 8.58 -7.36 -9.54
N GLN A 15 7.95 -6.18 -9.62
CA GLN A 15 8.51 -4.95 -9.05
C GLN A 15 8.60 -5.03 -7.53
N VAL A 16 7.58 -5.60 -6.86
CA VAL A 16 7.62 -5.80 -5.41
C VAL A 16 8.78 -6.73 -4.99
N TYR A 17 9.03 -7.80 -5.74
CA TYR A 17 10.16 -8.70 -5.47
C TYR A 17 11.51 -8.05 -5.77
N GLN A 18 11.60 -7.14 -6.75
CA GLN A 18 12.80 -6.35 -6.98
C GLN A 18 13.10 -5.40 -5.82
N LEU A 19 12.07 -4.80 -5.22
CA LEU A 19 12.21 -3.99 -4.01
C LEU A 19 12.72 -4.82 -2.83
N ALA A 20 12.19 -6.02 -2.62
CA ALA A 20 12.68 -6.92 -1.57
C ALA A 20 14.18 -7.25 -1.75
N LYS A 21 14.63 -7.52 -2.98
CA LYS A 21 16.06 -7.74 -3.27
C LYS A 21 16.94 -6.54 -2.95
N ILE A 22 16.45 -5.31 -3.08
CA ILE A 22 17.22 -4.12 -2.68
C ILE A 22 17.48 -4.14 -1.17
N VAL A 23 16.49 -4.53 -0.37
CA VAL A 23 16.67 -4.69 1.08
C VAL A 23 17.66 -5.82 1.36
N ASP A 24 17.45 -7.00 0.76
CA ASP A 24 18.21 -8.21 1.06
C ASP A 24 19.67 -8.17 0.57
N GLU A 25 19.88 -7.73 -0.68
CA GLU A 25 21.19 -7.82 -1.36
C GLU A 25 22.03 -6.55 -1.14
N LEU A 26 21.39 -5.38 -1.06
CA LEU A 26 22.09 -4.10 -0.96
C LEU A 26 22.03 -3.51 0.45
N ASN A 27 21.24 -4.09 1.36
CA ASN A 27 21.03 -3.57 2.71
C ASN A 27 20.56 -2.11 2.72
N ILE A 28 19.76 -1.73 1.71
CA ILE A 28 19.16 -0.41 1.57
C ILE A 28 17.68 -0.50 1.99
N PRO A 29 17.23 0.28 2.99
CA PRO A 29 15.83 0.26 3.39
C PRO A 29 14.91 0.74 2.25
N VAL A 30 13.79 0.04 2.09
CA VAL A 30 12.71 0.41 1.17
C VAL A 30 11.47 0.78 1.97
N MET A 31 10.92 1.96 1.72
CA MET A 31 9.64 2.41 2.29
C MET A 31 8.63 2.58 1.17
N VAL A 32 7.49 1.90 1.29
CA VAL A 32 6.42 1.93 0.28
C VAL A 32 5.14 2.49 0.89
N TYR A 33 4.62 3.54 0.28
CA TYR A 33 3.34 4.16 0.62
C TYR A 33 2.29 3.80 -0.43
N GLY A 34 1.06 3.54 0.01
CA GLY A 34 -0.01 3.20 -0.91
C GLY A 34 -1.28 2.70 -0.23
N LEU A 35 -2.31 2.49 -1.04
CA LEU A 35 -3.59 1.95 -0.59
C LEU A 35 -3.52 0.43 -0.47
N LYS A 36 -4.11 -0.11 0.59
CA LYS A 36 -4.23 -1.56 0.77
C LYS A 36 -5.27 -2.17 -0.17
N THR A 37 -6.45 -1.55 -0.21
CA THR A 37 -7.63 -2.06 -0.93
C THR A 37 -8.24 -1.00 -1.82
N ASP A 38 -8.89 -1.44 -2.89
CA ASP A 38 -9.69 -0.59 -3.75
C ASP A 38 -10.99 -0.14 -3.07
N PHE A 39 -11.83 0.59 -3.83
CA PHE A 39 -13.11 1.10 -3.32
C PHE A 39 -14.17 0.00 -3.10
N MET A 40 -13.96 -1.20 -3.63
CA MET A 40 -14.79 -2.38 -3.38
C MET A 40 -14.32 -3.17 -2.16
N GLY A 41 -13.17 -2.80 -1.58
CA GLY A 41 -12.57 -3.48 -0.43
C GLY A 41 -11.67 -4.65 -0.82
N GLU A 42 -11.39 -4.82 -2.11
CA GLU A 42 -10.50 -5.87 -2.62
C GLU A 42 -9.04 -5.42 -2.58
N LEU A 43 -8.11 -6.33 -2.27
CA LEU A 43 -6.69 -6.01 -2.27
C LEU A 43 -6.20 -5.68 -3.68
N PHE A 44 -5.41 -4.60 -3.81
CA PHE A 44 -4.62 -4.39 -5.01
C PHE A 44 -3.53 -5.47 -5.12
N GLU A 45 -3.15 -5.84 -6.34
CA GLU A 45 -2.09 -6.83 -6.58
C GLU A 45 -0.76 -6.44 -5.92
N GLY A 46 -0.30 -5.21 -6.17
CA GLY A 46 0.93 -4.69 -5.57
C GLY A 46 0.85 -4.66 -4.04
N ALA A 47 -0.29 -4.21 -3.50
CA ALA A 47 -0.53 -4.18 -2.06
C ALA A 47 -0.52 -5.58 -1.44
N TYR A 48 -1.11 -6.59 -2.10
CA TYR A 48 -1.09 -7.98 -1.65
C TYR A 48 0.35 -8.47 -1.47
N HIS A 49 1.19 -8.30 -2.50
CA HIS A 49 2.58 -8.75 -2.45
C HIS A 49 3.42 -7.96 -1.44
N LEU A 50 3.19 -6.65 -1.32
CA LEU A 50 3.84 -5.82 -0.30
C LEU A 50 3.49 -6.31 1.10
N LEU A 51 2.22 -6.60 1.38
CA LEU A 51 1.78 -7.13 2.69
C LEU A 51 2.38 -8.50 3.01
N CYS A 52 2.59 -9.35 2.00
CA CYS A 52 3.22 -10.65 2.20
C CYS A 52 4.71 -10.55 2.56
N LEU A 53 5.42 -9.51 2.09
CA LEU A 53 6.86 -9.37 2.25
C LEU A 53 7.29 -8.32 3.29
N ALA A 54 6.43 -7.36 3.61
CA ALA A 54 6.82 -6.23 4.46
C ALA A 54 7.15 -6.66 5.90
N ASP A 55 8.34 -6.31 6.37
CA ASP A 55 8.76 -6.51 7.77
C ASP A 55 7.96 -5.67 8.77
N LYS A 56 7.50 -4.49 8.32
CA LYS A 56 6.75 -3.53 9.13
C LYS A 56 5.60 -2.97 8.30
N LEU A 57 4.42 -2.92 8.93
CA LEU A 57 3.23 -2.32 8.37
C LEU A 57 2.71 -1.25 9.32
N GLU A 58 2.59 -0.02 8.82
CA GLU A 58 1.98 1.09 9.55
C GLU A 58 0.73 1.55 8.81
N GLU A 59 -0.42 1.47 9.48
CA GLU A 59 -1.68 1.97 8.93
C GLU A 59 -1.89 3.43 9.34
N LEU A 60 -1.97 4.32 8.34
CA LEU A 60 -2.33 5.71 8.56
C LEU A 60 -3.82 5.82 8.86
N LYS A 61 -4.16 6.46 9.98
CA LYS A 61 -5.55 6.65 10.41
C LYS A 61 -6.17 7.84 9.67
N THR A 62 -7.29 7.61 9.01
CA THR A 62 -8.15 8.66 8.47
C THR A 62 -9.46 8.72 9.26
N ILE A 63 -10.19 9.84 9.13
CA ILE A 63 -11.49 10.04 9.79
C ILE A 63 -12.58 9.91 8.73
N CYS A 64 -13.54 9.03 8.98
CA CYS A 64 -14.75 8.89 8.16
C CYS A 64 -15.69 10.08 8.40
N TRP A 65 -16.61 10.36 7.47
CA TRP A 65 -17.63 11.40 7.63
C TRP A 65 -18.48 11.23 8.90
N CYS A 66 -18.57 10.01 9.43
CA CYS A 66 -19.30 9.72 10.68
C CYS A 66 -18.49 10.04 11.95
N GLY A 67 -17.25 10.53 11.82
CA GLY A 67 -16.35 10.84 12.93
C GLY A 67 -15.56 9.64 13.47
N ASN A 68 -15.87 8.42 13.03
CA ASN A 68 -15.12 7.21 13.39
C ASN A 68 -13.90 7.00 12.48
N LYS A 69 -13.05 6.01 12.81
CA LYS A 69 -11.92 5.62 11.96
C LYS A 69 -12.40 5.23 10.56
N GLY A 70 -11.83 5.86 9.54
CA GLY A 70 -11.99 5.47 8.14
C GLY A 70 -11.19 4.22 7.84
N HIS A 71 -11.85 3.21 7.27
CA HIS A 71 -11.21 1.94 6.87
C HIS A 71 -11.22 1.72 5.36
N PHE A 72 -12.09 2.43 4.64
CA PHE A 72 -12.37 2.20 3.23
C PHE A 72 -12.32 3.51 2.45
N ASN A 73 -12.00 3.41 1.16
CA ASN A 73 -12.09 4.51 0.22
C ASN A 73 -13.44 4.48 -0.48
N ALA A 74 -14.31 5.43 -0.18
CA ALA A 74 -15.59 5.54 -0.87
C ALA A 74 -15.41 6.15 -2.26
N ARG A 75 -15.98 5.51 -3.27
CA ARG A 75 -16.12 6.07 -4.62
C ARG A 75 -17.60 6.40 -4.84
N ILE A 76 -17.92 7.68 -4.93
CA ILE A 76 -19.29 8.21 -5.02
C ILE A 76 -19.50 8.72 -6.44
N ASP A 77 -20.65 8.39 -7.05
CA ASP A 77 -20.99 8.90 -8.36
C ASP A 77 -21.89 10.16 -8.26
N GLN A 78 -22.43 10.62 -9.39
CA GLN A 78 -23.27 11.83 -9.43
C GLN A 78 -24.60 11.71 -8.66
N HIS A 79 -25.00 10.50 -8.27
CA HIS A 79 -26.24 10.20 -7.55
C HIS A 79 -26.02 9.90 -6.06
N GLY A 80 -24.78 9.94 -5.59
CA GLY A 80 -24.40 9.54 -4.23
C GLY A 80 -23.88 8.12 -4.20
#